data_AF-A0AAE1NQF3-F1
#
_entry.id   AF-A0AAE1NQF3-F1
#
_cell.length_a   1.000
_cell.length_b   1.000
_cell.length_c   1.000
_cell.angle_alpha   90.00
_cell.angle_beta   90.00
_cell.angle_gamma   90.00
#
_symmetry.space_group_name_H-M   'P 1'
#
loop_
_entity.id
_entity.type
_entity.pdbx_description
1 polymer ?
#
loop_
_entity_poly.entity_id
_entity_poly.type
_entity_poly.pdbx_seq_one_letter_code
_entity_poly.pdbx_strand_id
1 'polypeptide(L)'
;MEAQDVPLELLDAHLSQYSYIGGYRPTQADVALRGSINVSLGPPLTFLNVQRWLAHMASFSPSEVRAFPPHTQATLLSSLPGTRGLASKVDEELSKLVHKSIKMCDEGQKPEASKNHNNNPSKSKGGERGKDKPGKFVLKTAKGTRDYGPVEMPVRRQVFDVIHSVFHMHGAVEIETPVFELKEVLTGKYGEDSKLIYDLEDQGGEKLSLRYDLTVPFARYVAMNKITNIKRYHVARVYRRDNPAMTRGRYREFYQCDFDIAGQYDAMLPDAECLQLVHQVLSRLDLGDFTIKINHRKILDGLFGVCGVPLEKFRPICSAVDKLDKSPWEEVRKEMVDEKGLDGEMADLIGEYVKLSGKEELIEKLKNDERLKNSKDAQAGLSDMTLLYQYCQNLGCESKVVFDMGLARGLDYYTGVIYEAVLTAGQNQGKDGPVGSVAGGGRYDNLVGMFDPKKKTVPCVGLSFGIERLFTIQEQKQRALGEKLRATQTEVFVAAACKGMVHERLKIIGLLHEAGIKTESSYKNNPKILNQLQYAEDNQIPLVVLIGESEVEAGVVKVREVTTRDETTVKREDLVTTVKQKLGTK
;
A
#
# COMPACT_ATOMS: atom_id res chain seq x y z
N MET A 1 17.88 38.34 45.90
CA MET A 1 18.11 39.17 44.70
C MET A 1 16.72 39.48 44.17
N GLU A 2 16.24 40.69 44.39
CA GLU A 2 14.89 41.11 44.02
C GLU A 2 14.69 40.95 42.50
N ALA A 3 13.56 40.35 42.11
CA ALA A 3 13.22 40.16 40.70
C ALA A 3 13.04 41.54 40.06
N GLN A 4 13.95 41.92 39.15
CA GLN A 4 13.73 43.08 38.30
C GLN A 4 12.56 42.76 37.36
N ASP A 5 11.49 43.53 37.44
CA ASP A 5 10.34 43.41 36.54
C ASP A 5 10.81 43.55 35.09
N VAL A 6 10.60 42.49 34.31
CA VAL A 6 10.88 42.50 32.87
C VAL A 6 9.82 43.38 32.19
N PRO A 7 10.19 44.43 31.45
CA PRO A 7 9.21 45.29 30.77
C PRO A 7 8.47 44.48 29.70
N LEU A 8 7.20 44.15 29.97
CA LEU A 8 6.39 43.26 29.12
C LEU A 8 6.21 43.81 27.70
N GLU A 9 6.18 45.13 27.52
CA GLU A 9 6.10 45.81 26.22
C GLU A 9 7.32 45.51 25.33
N LEU A 10 8.53 45.55 25.89
CA LEU A 10 9.76 45.26 25.16
C LEU A 10 9.86 43.76 24.83
N LEU A 11 9.41 42.91 25.76
CA LEU A 11 9.37 41.47 25.53
C LEU A 11 8.37 41.11 24.42
N ASP A 12 7.18 41.70 24.42
CA ASP A 12 6.17 41.45 23.39
C ASP A 12 6.64 41.90 21.99
N ALA A 13 7.26 43.08 21.90
CA ALA A 13 7.82 43.58 20.66
C ALA A 13 8.94 42.68 20.12
N HIS A 14 9.80 42.15 21.00
CA HIS A 14 10.85 41.23 20.59
C HIS A 14 10.29 39.89 20.09
N LEU A 15 9.34 39.31 20.83
CA LEU A 15 8.72 38.03 20.48
C LEU A 15 7.90 38.08 19.17
N SER A 16 7.43 39.27 18.77
CA SER A 16 6.75 39.47 17.48
C SER A 16 7.60 39.11 16.26
N GLN A 17 8.93 39.03 16.40
CA GLN A 17 9.86 38.72 15.30
C GLN A 17 10.00 37.21 15.03
N TYR A 18 9.38 36.35 15.85
CA TYR A 18 9.55 34.91 15.77
C TYR A 18 8.26 34.20 15.33
N SER A 19 8.40 33.23 14.41
CA SER A 19 7.31 32.32 14.03
C SER A 19 7.40 31.00 14.81
N TYR A 20 6.39 30.76 15.66
CA TYR A 20 6.29 29.55 16.49
C TYR A 20 5.85 28.29 15.72
N ILE A 21 5.45 28.43 14.46
CA ILE A 21 5.04 27.32 13.59
C ILE A 21 6.22 26.80 12.75
N GLY A 22 7.33 27.54 12.62
CA GLY A 22 8.37 27.20 11.63
C GLY A 22 9.82 27.58 11.93
N GLY A 23 10.21 27.92 13.16
CA GLY A 23 11.64 28.18 13.42
C GLY A 23 12.07 28.59 14.82
N TYR A 24 11.16 28.94 15.72
CA TYR A 24 11.53 29.24 17.11
C TYR A 24 11.81 27.94 17.89
N ARG A 25 13.03 27.77 18.38
CA ARG A 25 13.44 26.65 19.23
C ARG A 25 13.76 27.16 20.64
N PRO A 26 12.93 26.82 21.66
CA PRO A 26 13.20 27.22 23.04
C PRO A 26 14.55 26.75 23.56
N THR A 27 15.14 27.57 24.45
CA THR A 27 16.43 27.33 25.10
C THR A 27 16.28 27.32 26.62
N GLN A 28 17.34 26.94 27.34
CA GLN A 28 17.34 27.06 28.82
C GLN A 28 17.19 28.52 29.31
N ALA A 29 17.52 29.51 28.49
CA ALA A 29 17.32 30.93 28.83
C ALA A 29 15.82 31.31 28.84
N ASP A 30 15.03 30.75 27.92
CA ASP A 30 13.58 30.97 27.85
C ASP A 30 12.85 30.39 29.07
N VAL A 31 13.35 29.26 29.58
CA VAL A 31 12.86 28.62 30.81
C VAL A 31 13.11 29.52 32.03
N ALA A 32 14.31 30.08 32.15
CA ALA A 32 14.66 31.00 33.22
C ALA A 32 13.85 32.32 33.15
N LEU A 33 13.67 32.85 31.94
CA LEU A 33 12.86 34.05 31.70
C LEU A 33 11.39 33.82 32.07
N ARG A 34 10.82 32.66 31.68
CA ARG A 34 9.45 32.29 32.08
C ARG A 34 9.30 32.22 33.59
N GLY A 35 10.30 31.68 34.29
CA GLY A 35 10.30 31.62 35.76
C GLY A 35 10.42 32.99 36.43
N SER A 36 10.89 34.00 35.71
CA SER A 36 11.11 35.36 36.22
C SER A 36 9.93 36.32 35.97
N ILE A 37 9.01 35.97 35.06
CA ILE A 37 7.80 36.75 34.80
C ILE A 37 6.76 36.37 35.86
N ASN A 38 6.56 37.25 36.84
CA ASN A 38 5.62 37.03 37.94
C ASN A 38 4.55 38.14 37.99
N VAL A 39 3.92 38.43 36.85
CA VAL A 39 2.95 39.55 36.71
C VAL A 39 1.64 39.05 36.11
N SER A 40 0.52 39.56 36.64
CA SER A 40 -0.81 39.38 36.03
C SER A 40 -0.81 40.05 34.65
N LEU A 41 -0.82 39.23 33.61
CA LEU A 41 -0.96 39.72 32.23
C LEU A 41 -2.35 40.37 32.13
N GLY A 42 -2.38 41.63 31.69
CA GLY A 42 -3.63 42.35 31.41
C GLY A 42 -4.53 41.60 30.41
N PRO A 43 -5.71 42.16 30.07
CA PRO A 43 -6.68 41.49 29.20
C PRO A 43 -6.03 40.93 27.91
N PRO A 44 -6.55 39.81 27.36
CA PRO A 44 -5.90 38.93 26.37
C PRO A 44 -5.39 39.57 25.06
N LEU A 45 -5.59 40.87 24.87
CA LEU A 45 -5.17 41.64 23.70
C LEU A 45 -3.95 42.56 23.97
N THR A 46 -3.48 42.67 25.22
CA THR A 46 -2.45 43.66 25.59
C THR A 46 -1.03 43.22 25.19
N PHE A 47 -0.69 41.95 25.39
CA PHE A 47 0.63 41.37 25.08
C PHE A 47 0.47 40.03 24.37
N LEU A 48 0.02 40.09 23.11
CA LEU A 48 -0.36 38.92 22.33
C LEU A 48 0.81 37.95 22.11
N ASN A 49 2.02 38.46 21.87
CA ASN A 49 3.20 37.65 21.57
C ASN A 49 3.77 37.01 22.84
N VAL A 50 3.75 37.71 23.97
CA VAL A 50 4.09 37.14 25.29
C VAL A 50 3.14 36.00 25.65
N GLN A 51 1.84 36.18 25.44
CA GLN A 51 0.84 35.14 25.73
C GLN A 51 1.03 33.91 24.84
N ARG A 52 1.27 34.11 23.53
CA ARG A 52 1.60 33.02 22.60
C ARG A 52 2.86 32.27 23.04
N TRP A 53 3.91 33.00 23.40
CA TRP A 53 5.15 32.42 23.88
C TRP A 53 4.97 31.65 25.19
N LEU A 54 4.19 32.15 26.16
CA LEU A 54 3.91 31.43 27.40
C LEU A 54 3.12 30.14 27.17
N ALA A 55 2.12 30.17 26.28
CA ALA A 55 1.38 28.98 25.89
C ALA A 55 2.28 27.96 25.18
N HIS A 56 3.16 28.42 24.29
CA HIS A 56 4.16 27.58 23.64
C HIS A 56 5.15 26.98 24.64
N MET A 57 5.68 27.76 25.59
CA MET A 57 6.57 27.25 26.64
C MET A 57 5.85 26.29 27.60
N ALA A 58 4.54 26.41 27.76
CA ALA A 58 3.72 25.52 28.58
C ALA A 58 3.36 24.20 27.88
N SER A 59 3.46 24.10 26.55
CA SER A 59 3.14 22.87 25.82
C SER A 59 4.22 21.79 25.93
N PHE A 60 5.40 22.10 26.48
CA PHE A 60 6.49 21.15 26.64
C PHE A 60 6.46 20.44 28.00
N SER A 61 6.68 19.13 27.99
CA SER A 61 6.84 18.32 29.19
C SER A 61 8.13 18.66 29.96
N PRO A 62 8.21 18.39 31.28
CA PRO A 62 9.44 18.60 32.05
C PRO A 62 10.68 17.88 31.49
N SER A 63 10.50 16.76 30.79
CA SER A 63 11.56 16.04 30.08
C SER A 63 12.07 16.79 28.86
N GLU A 64 11.18 17.37 28.06
CA GLU A 64 11.53 18.15 26.87
C GLU A 64 12.21 19.46 27.26
N VAL A 65 11.69 20.13 28.30
CA VAL A 65 12.28 21.35 28.87
C VAL A 65 13.74 21.12 29.30
N ARG A 66 14.06 19.96 29.91
CA ARG A 66 15.45 19.60 30.28
C ARG A 66 16.35 19.32 29.08
N ALA A 67 15.78 19.00 27.92
CA ALA A 67 16.51 18.70 26.69
C ALA A 67 16.71 19.95 25.79
N PHE A 68 16.17 21.10 26.16
CA PHE A 68 16.42 22.34 25.44
C PHE A 68 17.92 22.67 25.42
N PRO A 69 18.46 23.12 24.27
CA PRO A 69 19.88 23.36 24.12
C PRO A 69 20.39 24.39 25.15
N PRO A 70 21.59 24.17 25.71
CA PRO A 70 22.30 25.22 26.43
C PRO A 70 22.69 26.35 25.47
N HIS A 71 22.87 27.55 26.03
CA HIS A 71 23.03 28.82 25.31
C HIS A 71 24.04 28.79 24.14
N THR A 72 23.65 29.25 22.95
CA THR A 72 24.59 29.47 21.83
C THR A 72 24.54 30.88 21.20
N GLN A 73 23.65 31.77 21.64
CA GLN A 73 23.63 33.17 21.20
C GLN A 73 22.99 34.08 22.25
N ALA A 74 23.41 35.33 22.35
CA ALA A 74 23.11 36.35 23.36
C ALA A 74 21.71 36.24 24.02
N THR A 75 21.69 36.33 25.35
CA THR A 75 20.49 36.21 26.19
C THR A 75 19.47 37.29 25.83
N LEU A 76 18.18 36.96 25.85
CA LEU A 76 17.03 37.89 25.84
C LEU A 76 17.16 38.98 26.92
N LEU A 77 17.90 38.68 28.01
CA LEU A 77 18.26 39.60 29.10
C LEU A 77 19.45 40.52 28.80
N SER A 78 20.31 40.19 27.83
CA SER A 78 21.51 40.94 27.46
C SER A 78 21.24 42.07 26.45
N SER A 79 20.11 41.99 25.73
CA SER A 79 19.63 43.00 24.79
C SER A 79 18.73 44.06 25.46
N LEU A 80 18.38 43.87 26.74
CA LEU A 80 17.61 44.83 27.53
C LEU A 80 18.56 45.83 28.24
N PRO A 81 18.33 47.16 28.12
CA PRO A 81 19.17 48.13 28.80
C PRO A 81 19.01 48.03 30.33
N GLY A 82 20.09 47.75 31.08
CA GLY A 82 20.12 47.89 32.56
C GLY A 82 20.74 46.74 33.38
N THR A 83 21.14 45.61 32.78
CA THR A 83 21.49 44.36 33.52
C THR A 83 22.97 43.95 33.44
N ARG A 84 23.90 44.89 33.20
CA ARG A 84 25.34 44.58 32.95
C ARG A 84 26.13 44.03 34.14
N GLY A 85 25.66 44.15 35.39
CA GLY A 85 26.45 43.82 36.57
C GLY A 85 26.53 42.33 36.94
N LEU A 86 25.66 41.47 36.41
CA LEU A 86 25.58 40.06 36.81
C LEU A 86 26.34 39.09 35.89
N ALA A 87 26.52 39.45 34.61
CA ALA A 87 27.12 38.57 33.61
C ALA A 87 28.60 38.25 33.87
N SER A 88 29.35 39.21 34.41
CA SER A 88 30.81 39.04 34.59
C SER A 88 31.19 38.06 35.70
N LYS A 89 30.31 37.80 36.69
CA LYS A 89 30.59 36.88 37.80
C LYS A 89 30.30 35.41 37.46
N VAL A 90 29.45 35.15 36.46
CA VAL A 90 29.08 33.79 36.05
C VAL A 90 30.13 33.19 35.11
N ASP A 91 30.70 33.99 34.21
CA ASP A 91 31.74 33.55 33.28
C ASP A 91 33.06 33.16 33.98
N GLU A 92 33.37 33.79 35.11
CA GLU A 92 34.60 33.52 35.87
C GLU A 92 34.55 32.18 36.64
N GLU A 93 33.37 31.76 37.10
CA GLU A 93 33.15 30.47 37.78
C GLU A 93 33.09 29.30 36.77
N LEU A 94 32.44 29.50 35.61
CA LEU A 94 32.34 28.47 34.56
C LEU A 94 33.69 28.13 33.93
N SER A 95 34.57 29.12 33.76
CA SER A 95 35.91 28.92 33.19
C SER A 95 36.81 28.01 34.05
N LYS A 96 36.61 28.02 35.38
CA LYS A 96 37.35 27.17 36.34
C LYS A 96 36.90 25.71 36.30
N LEU A 97 35.62 25.44 36.02
CA LEU A 97 35.06 24.09 35.93
C LEU A 97 35.49 23.36 34.65
N VAL A 98 35.57 24.07 33.51
CA VAL A 98 35.95 23.48 32.22
C VAL A 98 37.41 23.01 32.20
N HIS A 99 38.33 23.74 32.84
CA HIS A 99 39.74 23.35 32.94
C HIS A 99 39.97 22.08 33.78
N LYS A 100 39.05 21.73 34.69
CA LYS A 100 39.17 20.55 35.54
C LYS A 100 38.76 19.26 34.81
N SER A 101 37.84 19.35 33.85
CA SER A 101 37.35 18.18 33.09
C SER A 101 38.31 17.72 31.99
N ILE A 102 39.10 18.62 31.40
CA ILE A 102 40.00 18.29 30.28
C ILE A 102 41.20 17.44 30.73
N LYS A 103 41.65 17.57 31.99
CA LYS A 103 42.78 16.80 32.54
C LYS A 103 42.48 15.32 32.82
N MET A 104 41.23 14.88 32.79
CA MET A 104 40.84 13.50 33.15
C MET A 104 40.68 12.55 31.96
N CYS A 105 40.78 13.02 30.71
CA CYS A 105 40.43 12.19 29.54
C CYS A 105 41.62 11.60 28.75
N ASP A 106 42.87 11.95 29.06
CA ASP A 106 44.03 11.58 28.23
C ASP A 106 44.87 10.37 28.72
N GLU A 107 44.44 9.65 29.75
CA GLU A 107 45.15 8.43 30.19
C GLU A 107 44.27 7.19 30.08
N GLY A 108 44.46 6.41 29.00
CA GLY A 108 44.05 5.00 28.96
C GLY A 108 43.60 4.44 27.61
N GLN A 109 44.53 4.18 26.69
CA GLN A 109 44.35 3.21 25.59
C GLN A 109 45.17 1.96 25.84
N LYS A 110 44.58 0.76 25.62
CA LYS A 110 45.20 -0.37 24.90
C LYS A 110 44.16 -1.45 24.51
N PRO A 111 44.32 -2.19 23.40
CA PRO A 111 43.32 -3.13 22.88
C PRO A 111 43.74 -4.61 23.00
N GLU A 112 42.80 -5.53 23.26
CA GLU A 112 42.95 -6.96 22.98
C GLU A 112 41.65 -7.62 22.50
N ALA A 113 41.79 -8.65 21.67
CA ALA A 113 40.76 -9.34 20.91
C ALA A 113 40.40 -10.72 21.50
N SER A 114 39.16 -11.22 21.32
CA SER A 114 38.87 -12.62 20.94
C SER A 114 37.37 -13.00 20.88
N LYS A 115 37.02 -13.68 19.77
CA LYS A 115 36.19 -14.89 19.54
C LYS A 115 34.80 -15.11 20.21
N ASN A 116 33.82 -15.30 19.31
CA ASN A 116 32.65 -16.22 19.30
C ASN A 116 32.28 -17.04 20.56
N HIS A 117 30.98 -16.99 20.94
CA HIS A 117 30.14 -18.20 21.01
C HIS A 117 28.63 -17.89 21.02
N ASN A 118 27.90 -18.71 20.27
CA ASN A 118 26.44 -18.89 20.29
C ASN A 118 25.99 -19.46 21.65
N ASN A 119 24.85 -18.99 22.17
CA ASN A 119 23.77 -19.85 22.66
C ASN A 119 22.55 -19.01 23.11
N ASN A 120 21.38 -19.41 22.62
CA ASN A 120 20.07 -19.10 23.21
C ASN A 120 19.83 -20.09 24.36
N PRO A 121 19.09 -19.73 25.43
CA PRO A 121 17.65 -20.06 25.40
C PRO A 121 16.72 -19.07 26.13
N SER A 122 15.44 -19.21 25.80
CA SER A 122 14.24 -18.56 26.34
C SER A 122 14.04 -18.68 27.86
N LYS A 123 13.59 -17.60 28.53
CA LYS A 123 12.31 -17.50 29.27
C LYS A 123 12.13 -16.13 29.95
N SER A 124 10.86 -15.74 30.07
CA SER A 124 10.27 -14.49 30.58
C SER A 124 10.61 -14.08 32.02
N LYS A 125 10.69 -12.76 32.28
CA LYS A 125 10.00 -12.03 33.37
C LYS A 125 10.17 -10.52 33.22
N GLY A 126 9.18 -9.76 33.69
CA GLY A 126 8.98 -8.35 33.38
C GLY A 126 9.75 -7.33 34.23
N GLY A 127 9.58 -6.06 33.82
CA GLY A 127 9.60 -4.88 34.68
C GLY A 127 10.96 -4.42 35.21
N GLU A 128 11.64 -3.58 34.43
CA GLU A 128 12.28 -2.35 34.92
C GLU A 128 12.69 -1.47 33.71
N ARG A 129 12.21 -0.22 33.68
CA ARG A 129 12.56 0.76 32.64
C ARG A 129 14.01 1.20 32.85
N GLY A 130 14.93 0.46 32.24
CA GLY A 130 16.31 0.85 32.08
C GLY A 130 16.43 2.13 31.27
N LYS A 131 17.31 3.03 31.72
CA LYS A 131 17.73 4.26 31.04
C LYS A 131 17.93 3.99 29.54
N ASP A 132 17.13 4.64 28.70
CA ASP A 132 17.23 4.57 27.24
C ASP A 132 18.60 5.11 26.81
N LYS A 133 19.54 4.19 26.54
CA LYS A 133 20.63 4.47 25.60
C LYS A 133 19.97 4.72 24.24
N PRO A 134 20.36 5.75 23.46
CA PRO A 134 19.79 5.97 22.14
C PRO A 134 20.01 4.70 21.32
N GLY A 135 18.92 3.99 21.03
CA GLY A 135 18.96 2.74 20.27
C GLY A 135 19.67 3.00 18.95
N LYS A 136 20.59 2.10 18.56
CA LYS A 136 21.25 2.15 17.26
C LYS A 136 20.17 2.24 16.18
N PHE A 137 20.15 3.33 15.43
CA PHE A 137 19.24 3.51 14.31
C PHE A 137 19.38 2.32 13.34
N VAL A 138 18.27 1.68 13.01
CA VAL A 138 18.23 0.54 12.08
C VAL A 138 17.52 0.99 10.82
N LEU A 139 18.25 1.00 9.71
CA LEU A 139 17.69 1.28 8.39
C LEU A 139 16.83 0.10 7.93
N LYS A 140 15.51 0.29 7.90
CA LYS A 140 14.53 -0.71 7.43
C LYS A 140 13.23 -0.03 7.03
N THR A 141 12.45 -0.70 6.18
CA THR A 141 11.05 -0.34 5.93
C THR A 141 10.17 -0.66 7.16
N ALA A 142 8.97 -0.09 7.20
CA ALA A 142 8.00 -0.43 8.23
C ALA A 142 7.63 -1.92 8.16
N LYS A 143 7.34 -2.53 9.32
CA LYS A 143 6.97 -3.96 9.38
C LYS A 143 5.80 -4.24 8.44
N GLY A 144 5.96 -5.24 7.56
CA GLY A 144 4.93 -5.64 6.60
C GLY A 144 4.84 -4.75 5.35
N THR A 145 5.82 -3.87 5.11
CA THR A 145 5.96 -3.07 3.89
C THR A 145 7.29 -3.42 3.19
N ARG A 146 7.39 -3.17 1.89
CA ARG A 146 8.61 -3.45 1.11
C ARG A 146 8.81 -2.44 -0.01
N ASP A 147 10.06 -2.28 -0.41
CA ASP A 147 10.41 -1.60 -1.65
C ASP A 147 10.28 -2.58 -2.83
N TYR A 148 10.03 -2.03 -4.02
CA TYR A 148 10.01 -2.76 -5.27
C TYR A 148 11.17 -2.28 -6.13
N GLY A 149 12.06 -3.21 -6.50
CA GLY A 149 13.25 -2.92 -7.27
C GLY A 149 13.01 -2.90 -8.79
N PRO A 150 14.07 -2.57 -9.54
CA PRO A 150 14.00 -2.45 -11.00
C PRO A 150 13.68 -3.76 -11.73
N VAL A 151 13.86 -4.92 -11.08
CA VAL A 151 13.58 -6.24 -11.65
C VAL A 151 12.11 -6.62 -11.45
N GLU A 152 11.49 -6.26 -10.32
CA GLU A 152 10.08 -6.57 -10.08
C GLU A 152 9.13 -5.63 -10.85
N MET A 153 9.52 -4.36 -11.03
CA MET A 153 8.62 -3.35 -11.60
C MET A 153 8.13 -3.63 -13.04
N PRO A 154 8.95 -4.13 -13.98
CA PRO A 154 8.48 -4.54 -15.31
C PRO A 154 7.40 -5.62 -15.25
N VAL A 155 7.56 -6.61 -14.36
CA VAL A 155 6.60 -7.70 -14.17
C VAL A 155 5.27 -7.16 -13.65
N ARG A 156 5.36 -6.27 -12.65
CA ARG A 156 4.19 -5.63 -12.06
C ARG A 156 3.43 -4.82 -13.11
N ARG A 157 4.15 -4.06 -13.95
CA ARG A 157 3.56 -3.28 -15.05
C ARG A 157 2.82 -4.18 -16.03
N GLN A 158 3.42 -5.30 -16.47
CA GLN A 158 2.75 -6.23 -17.39
C GLN A 158 1.43 -6.77 -16.83
N VAL A 159 1.40 -7.13 -15.55
CA VAL A 159 0.16 -7.61 -14.91
C VAL A 159 -0.88 -6.49 -14.82
N PHE A 160 -0.48 -5.27 -14.46
CA PHE A 160 -1.37 -4.11 -14.48
C PHE A 160 -1.90 -3.83 -15.89
N ASP A 161 -1.05 -3.86 -16.92
CA ASP A 161 -1.45 -3.59 -18.31
C ASP A 161 -2.53 -4.57 -18.78
N VAL A 162 -2.42 -5.86 -18.41
CA VAL A 162 -3.45 -6.88 -18.69
C VAL A 162 -4.76 -6.54 -17.99
N ILE A 163 -4.70 -6.20 -16.69
CA ILE A 163 -5.89 -5.85 -15.89
C ILE A 163 -6.57 -4.59 -16.44
N HIS A 164 -5.80 -3.52 -16.68
CA HIS A 164 -6.32 -2.29 -17.26
C HIS A 164 -6.92 -2.57 -18.64
N SER A 165 -6.25 -3.34 -19.52
CA SER A 165 -6.79 -3.68 -20.83
C SER A 165 -8.17 -4.34 -20.74
N VAL A 166 -8.38 -5.25 -19.79
CA VAL A 166 -9.68 -5.87 -19.56
C VAL A 166 -10.68 -4.87 -18.98
N PHE A 167 -10.30 -4.06 -17.99
CA PHE A 167 -11.20 -3.03 -17.44
C PHE A 167 -11.69 -2.03 -18.52
N HIS A 168 -10.80 -1.59 -19.41
CA HIS A 168 -11.15 -0.73 -20.55
C HIS A 168 -12.02 -1.44 -21.57
N MET A 169 -11.79 -2.74 -21.83
CA MET A 169 -12.64 -3.55 -22.72
C MET A 169 -14.09 -3.62 -22.21
N HIS A 170 -14.26 -3.63 -20.89
CA HIS A 170 -15.57 -3.56 -20.24
C HIS A 170 -16.12 -2.13 -20.10
N GLY A 171 -15.43 -1.10 -20.60
CA GLY A 171 -15.91 0.29 -20.61
C GLY A 171 -16.01 0.92 -19.21
N ALA A 172 -15.21 0.46 -18.25
CA ALA A 172 -15.16 1.08 -16.93
C ALA A 172 -14.34 2.38 -16.92
N VAL A 173 -14.79 3.37 -16.17
CA VAL A 173 -14.04 4.61 -15.92
C VAL A 173 -13.08 4.44 -14.74
N GLU A 174 -11.94 5.14 -14.77
CA GLU A 174 -11.03 5.17 -13.62
C GLU A 174 -11.43 6.26 -12.63
N ILE A 175 -11.37 5.93 -11.34
CA ILE A 175 -11.44 6.93 -10.26
C ILE A 175 -10.27 6.75 -9.30
N GLU A 176 -9.96 7.80 -8.56
CA GLU A 176 -9.02 7.75 -7.44
C GLU A 176 -9.64 8.43 -6.22
N THR A 177 -9.36 7.90 -5.02
CA THR A 177 -9.73 8.53 -3.75
C THR A 177 -8.48 8.82 -2.92
N PRO A 178 -8.55 9.75 -1.95
CA PRO A 178 -7.46 9.97 -1.01
C PRO A 178 -7.03 8.67 -0.31
N VAL A 179 -5.77 8.63 0.13
CA VAL A 179 -5.20 7.46 0.82
C VAL A 179 -5.77 7.27 2.23
N PHE A 180 -6.22 8.36 2.86
CA PHE A 180 -6.92 8.37 4.13
C PHE A 180 -8.35 8.87 3.95
N GLU A 181 -9.24 8.35 4.78
CA GLU A 181 -10.62 8.78 4.90
C GLU A 181 -10.84 9.33 6.32
N LEU A 182 -11.93 10.08 6.52
CA LEU A 182 -12.39 10.38 7.88
C LEU A 182 -12.62 9.06 8.62
N LYS A 183 -12.15 8.97 9.88
CA LYS A 183 -12.23 7.74 10.67
C LYS A 183 -13.67 7.20 10.79
N GLU A 184 -14.64 8.08 10.86
CA GLU A 184 -16.07 7.74 10.92
C GLU A 184 -16.58 7.05 9.64
N VAL A 185 -15.98 7.32 8.47
CA VAL A 185 -16.34 6.67 7.20
C VAL A 185 -16.03 5.18 7.25
N LEU A 186 -14.92 4.81 7.90
CA LEU A 186 -14.44 3.43 7.97
C LEU A 186 -15.00 2.66 9.19
N THR A 187 -15.53 3.36 10.18
CA THR A 187 -15.98 2.74 11.44
C THR A 187 -17.27 1.94 11.24
N GLY A 188 -17.29 0.70 11.73
CA GLY A 188 -18.49 -0.16 11.73
C GLY A 188 -18.85 -0.78 10.38
N LYS A 189 -17.96 -0.70 9.37
CA LYS A 189 -18.18 -1.27 8.02
C LYS A 189 -17.57 -2.65 7.82
N TYR A 190 -16.58 -3.01 8.63
CA TYR A 190 -15.73 -4.18 8.42
C TYR A 190 -15.88 -5.26 9.51
N GLY A 191 -16.93 -5.20 10.32
CA GLY A 191 -17.12 -6.17 11.41
C GLY A 191 -15.90 -6.25 12.34
N GLU A 192 -15.42 -7.47 12.61
CA GLU A 192 -14.25 -7.74 13.46
C GLU A 192 -12.94 -7.13 12.93
N ASP A 193 -12.83 -6.98 11.61
CA ASP A 193 -11.63 -6.47 10.95
C ASP A 193 -11.40 -4.96 11.16
N SER A 194 -12.40 -4.23 11.69
CA SER A 194 -12.29 -2.80 12.00
C SER A 194 -11.11 -2.49 12.95
N LYS A 195 -10.69 -3.46 13.78
CA LYS A 195 -9.54 -3.34 14.71
C LYS A 195 -8.19 -3.27 13.99
N LEU A 196 -8.15 -3.61 12.70
CA LEU A 196 -6.93 -3.69 11.90
C LEU A 196 -6.65 -2.41 11.10
N ILE A 197 -7.43 -1.34 11.31
CA ILE A 197 -7.25 -0.06 10.61
C ILE A 197 -6.06 0.72 11.18
N TYR A 198 -5.33 1.42 10.31
CA TYR A 198 -4.29 2.37 10.70
C TYR A 198 -4.91 3.75 10.93
N ASP A 199 -4.84 4.25 12.16
CA ASP A 199 -5.24 5.61 12.52
C ASP A 199 -4.04 6.56 12.41
N LEU A 200 -4.28 7.79 11.97
CA LEU A 200 -3.30 8.87 12.01
C LEU A 200 -3.27 9.50 13.41
N GLU A 201 -2.13 10.11 13.77
CA GLU A 201 -1.98 10.82 15.03
C GLU A 201 -2.89 12.06 15.06
N ASP A 202 -3.47 12.36 16.22
CA ASP A 202 -4.28 13.55 16.42
C ASP A 202 -3.36 14.77 16.54
N GLN A 203 -3.44 15.66 15.56
CA GLN A 203 -2.66 16.90 15.49
C GLN A 203 -3.54 18.14 15.68
N GLY A 204 -4.72 17.99 16.31
CA GLY A 204 -5.67 19.08 16.58
C GLY A 204 -6.68 19.35 15.46
N GLY A 205 -6.84 18.40 14.53
CA GLY A 205 -7.74 18.50 13.37
C GLY A 205 -8.72 17.34 13.25
N GLU A 206 -9.10 17.01 12.02
CA GLU A 206 -9.99 15.88 11.73
C GLU A 206 -9.32 14.55 12.06
N LYS A 207 -10.09 13.58 12.55
CA LYS A 207 -9.59 12.22 12.83
C LYS A 207 -9.59 11.41 11.54
N LEU A 208 -8.41 10.99 11.13
CA LEU A 208 -8.18 10.31 9.86
C LEU A 208 -7.68 8.88 10.07
N SER A 209 -8.02 8.02 9.12
CA SER A 209 -7.56 6.63 9.08
C SER A 209 -7.20 6.25 7.65
N LEU A 210 -6.16 5.43 7.47
CA LEU A 210 -5.81 4.90 6.15
C LEU A 210 -6.89 3.93 5.67
N ARG A 211 -7.21 3.98 4.38
CA ARG A 211 -8.21 3.10 3.77
C ARG A 211 -7.83 1.62 3.91
N TYR A 212 -8.77 0.83 4.39
CA TYR A 212 -8.63 -0.63 4.58
C TYR A 212 -8.86 -1.41 3.27
N ASP A 213 -9.75 -0.88 2.42
CA ASP A 213 -10.10 -1.36 1.10
C ASP A 213 -10.41 -0.19 0.14
N LEU A 214 -10.86 -0.49 -1.08
CA LEU A 214 -11.34 0.52 -2.05
C LEU A 214 -12.88 0.56 -2.17
N THR A 215 -13.59 -0.45 -1.66
CA THR A 215 -15.06 -0.54 -1.70
C THR A 215 -15.74 0.52 -0.84
N VAL A 216 -15.30 0.72 0.41
CA VAL A 216 -15.91 1.71 1.31
C VAL A 216 -15.65 3.15 0.83
N PRO A 217 -14.41 3.52 0.43
CA PRO A 217 -14.17 4.80 -0.26
C PRO A 217 -15.05 5.01 -1.49
N PHE A 218 -15.31 3.95 -2.26
CA PHE A 218 -16.21 4.02 -3.41
C PHE A 218 -17.68 4.24 -3.01
N ALA A 219 -18.19 3.53 -2.01
CA ALA A 219 -19.55 3.75 -1.52
C ALA A 219 -19.74 5.18 -1.00
N ARG A 220 -18.76 5.73 -0.28
CA ARG A 220 -18.71 7.15 0.12
C ARG A 220 -18.68 8.07 -1.11
N TYR A 221 -17.86 7.77 -2.12
CA TYR A 221 -17.78 8.54 -3.37
C TYR A 221 -19.12 8.61 -4.10
N VAL A 222 -19.82 7.48 -4.24
CA VAL A 222 -21.13 7.40 -4.89
C VAL A 222 -22.17 8.22 -4.12
N ALA A 223 -22.26 8.05 -2.79
CA ALA A 223 -23.21 8.78 -1.96
C ALA A 223 -22.94 10.29 -1.96
N MET A 224 -21.68 10.71 -1.76
CA MET A 224 -21.29 12.12 -1.70
C MET A 224 -21.60 12.86 -3.00
N ASN A 225 -21.35 12.23 -4.15
CA ASN A 225 -21.61 12.81 -5.47
C ASN A 225 -23.03 12.55 -5.97
N LYS A 226 -23.89 11.89 -5.18
CA LYS A 226 -25.28 11.54 -5.54
C LYS A 226 -25.39 10.74 -6.85
N ILE A 227 -24.41 9.89 -7.10
CA ILE A 227 -24.34 9.05 -8.29
C ILE A 227 -25.33 7.90 -8.14
N THR A 228 -26.15 7.65 -9.16
CA THR A 228 -27.10 6.53 -9.18
C THR A 228 -26.63 5.34 -9.99
N ASN A 229 -25.71 5.56 -10.92
CA ASN A 229 -25.13 4.53 -11.76
C ASN A 229 -23.70 4.91 -12.17
N ILE A 230 -22.78 3.98 -12.03
CA ILE A 230 -21.39 4.13 -12.48
C ILE A 230 -20.76 2.75 -12.61
N LYS A 231 -19.99 2.54 -13.67
CA LYS A 231 -19.14 1.37 -13.85
C LYS A 231 -17.70 1.84 -13.82
N ARG A 232 -16.95 1.45 -12.79
CA ARG A 232 -15.60 1.98 -12.54
C ARG A 232 -14.58 0.89 -12.24
N TYR A 233 -13.31 1.26 -12.37
CA TYR A 233 -12.21 0.56 -11.74
C TYR A 233 -11.37 1.51 -10.88
N HIS A 234 -10.63 0.95 -9.93
CA HIS A 234 -9.70 1.68 -9.06
C HIS A 234 -8.52 0.77 -8.69
N VAL A 235 -7.31 1.17 -9.06
CA VAL A 235 -6.07 0.43 -8.77
C VAL A 235 -5.23 1.24 -7.79
N ALA A 236 -5.19 0.82 -6.53
CA ALA A 236 -4.48 1.58 -5.51
C ALA A 236 -4.03 0.73 -4.32
N ARG A 237 -3.14 1.30 -3.51
CA ARG A 237 -2.68 0.67 -2.27
C ARG A 237 -3.70 0.79 -1.15
N VAL A 238 -3.77 -0.24 -0.32
CA VAL A 238 -4.58 -0.32 0.90
C VAL A 238 -3.76 -0.78 2.09
N TYR A 239 -4.26 -0.52 3.29
CA TYR A 239 -3.48 -0.63 4.52
C TYR A 239 -4.23 -1.44 5.58
N ARG A 240 -3.63 -2.57 6.00
CA ARG A 240 -4.21 -3.46 7.01
C ARG A 240 -3.16 -3.81 8.05
N ARG A 241 -3.44 -3.61 9.34
CA ARG A 241 -2.54 -3.93 10.47
C ARG A 241 -2.44 -5.42 10.78
N ASP A 242 -2.60 -6.24 9.75
CA ASP A 242 -2.57 -7.68 9.84
C ASP A 242 -1.22 -8.21 10.36
N ASN A 243 -1.17 -9.48 10.73
CA ASN A 243 0.08 -10.16 11.03
C ASN A 243 0.74 -10.59 9.71
N PRO A 244 1.80 -9.89 9.26
CA PRO A 244 2.35 -10.12 7.94
C PRO A 244 3.02 -11.50 7.87
N ALA A 245 2.78 -12.21 6.76
CA ALA A 245 3.44 -13.44 6.40
C ALA A 245 4.12 -13.23 5.04
N MET A 246 5.36 -12.72 5.08
CA MET A 246 6.08 -12.29 3.88
C MET A 246 6.27 -13.41 2.86
N THR A 247 6.50 -14.64 3.33
CA THR A 247 6.65 -15.84 2.49
C THR A 247 5.34 -16.27 1.80
N ARG A 248 4.19 -15.80 2.28
CA ARG A 248 2.86 -16.12 1.76
C ARG A 248 2.16 -14.94 1.08
N GLY A 249 2.89 -13.84 0.86
CA GLY A 249 2.38 -12.63 0.19
C GLY A 249 1.38 -11.81 1.02
N ARG A 250 1.35 -11.98 2.36
CA ARG A 250 0.47 -11.22 3.26
C ARG A 250 1.23 -10.02 3.82
N TYR A 251 0.92 -8.84 3.31
CA TYR A 251 1.56 -7.57 3.65
C TYR A 251 0.60 -6.66 4.43
N ARG A 252 1.14 -5.59 5.00
CA ARG A 252 0.36 -4.52 5.66
C ARG A 252 0.04 -3.37 4.72
N GLU A 253 0.86 -3.19 3.69
CA GLU A 253 0.61 -2.33 2.54
C GLU A 253 0.65 -3.22 1.30
N PHE A 254 -0.38 -3.17 0.47
CA PHE A 254 -0.45 -3.91 -0.79
C PHE A 254 -1.46 -3.27 -1.74
N TYR A 255 -1.37 -3.60 -3.03
CA TYR A 255 -2.32 -3.14 -4.02
C TYR A 255 -3.61 -3.96 -4.00
N GLN A 256 -4.73 -3.28 -4.21
CA GLN A 256 -5.96 -3.86 -4.70
C GLN A 256 -6.26 -3.31 -6.10
N CYS A 257 -6.90 -4.13 -6.92
CA CYS A 257 -7.39 -3.74 -8.24
C CYS A 257 -8.86 -4.06 -8.29
N ASP A 258 -9.68 -3.03 -8.04
CA ASP A 258 -11.11 -3.18 -7.86
C ASP A 258 -11.84 -2.76 -9.13
N PHE A 259 -12.92 -3.47 -9.44
CA PHE A 259 -13.86 -3.13 -10.51
C PHE A 259 -15.28 -3.28 -9.96
N ASP A 260 -16.11 -2.27 -10.16
CA ASP A 260 -17.44 -2.23 -9.57
C ASP A 260 -18.46 -1.61 -10.51
N ILE A 261 -19.66 -2.19 -10.48
CA ILE A 261 -20.85 -1.74 -11.19
C ILE A 261 -21.87 -1.33 -10.13
N ALA A 262 -22.12 -0.03 -10.05
CA ALA A 262 -23.17 0.55 -9.22
C ALA A 262 -24.37 0.92 -10.09
N GLY A 263 -25.58 0.63 -9.62
CA GLY A 263 -26.84 1.00 -10.24
C GLY A 263 -27.91 -0.09 -10.15
N GLN A 264 -29.16 0.31 -10.40
CA GLN A 264 -30.28 -0.62 -10.50
C GLN A 264 -30.35 -1.19 -11.92
N TYR A 265 -30.19 -2.50 -12.03
CA TYR A 265 -30.25 -3.25 -13.28
C TYR A 265 -31.08 -4.53 -13.10
N ASP A 266 -31.30 -5.25 -14.19
CA ASP A 266 -31.92 -6.57 -14.15
C ASP A 266 -31.00 -7.59 -13.46
N ALA A 267 -31.63 -8.59 -12.86
CA ALA A 267 -30.96 -9.55 -11.98
C ALA A 267 -29.79 -10.25 -12.68
N MET A 268 -28.68 -10.38 -11.96
CA MET A 268 -27.50 -11.18 -12.32
C MET A 268 -26.71 -10.76 -13.57
N LEU A 269 -27.16 -9.79 -14.37
CA LEU A 269 -26.41 -9.31 -15.54
C LEU A 269 -25.07 -8.68 -15.15
N PRO A 270 -25.00 -7.68 -14.23
CA PRO A 270 -23.72 -7.13 -13.79
C PRO A 270 -22.85 -8.15 -13.03
N ASP A 271 -23.50 -9.06 -12.30
CA ASP A 271 -22.83 -10.11 -11.53
C ASP A 271 -22.09 -11.09 -12.46
N ALA A 272 -22.72 -11.48 -13.57
CA ALA A 272 -22.10 -12.32 -14.60
C ALA A 272 -20.94 -11.60 -15.31
N GLU A 273 -21.06 -10.29 -15.58
CA GLU A 273 -19.98 -9.47 -16.14
C GLU A 273 -18.74 -9.49 -15.24
N CYS A 274 -18.92 -9.38 -13.92
CA CYS A 274 -17.81 -9.48 -12.96
C CYS A 274 -17.10 -10.84 -13.01
N LEU A 275 -17.85 -11.95 -13.13
CA LEU A 275 -17.24 -13.28 -13.24
C LEU A 275 -16.48 -13.47 -14.56
N GLN A 276 -17.05 -12.97 -15.66
CA GLN A 276 -16.38 -12.99 -16.96
C GLN A 276 -15.07 -12.18 -16.91
N LEU A 277 -15.07 -11.05 -16.24
CA LEU A 277 -13.89 -10.20 -16.08
C LEU A 277 -12.77 -10.95 -15.35
N VAL A 278 -13.09 -11.61 -14.22
CA VAL A 278 -12.14 -12.46 -13.48
C VAL A 278 -11.57 -13.56 -14.39
N HIS A 279 -12.44 -14.23 -15.15
CA HIS A 279 -12.02 -15.24 -16.12
C HIS A 279 -11.04 -14.68 -17.16
N GLN A 280 -11.37 -13.56 -17.80
CA GLN A 280 -10.54 -12.96 -18.85
C GLN A 280 -9.16 -12.52 -18.32
N VAL A 281 -9.10 -11.88 -17.15
CA VAL A 281 -7.82 -11.47 -16.55
C VAL A 281 -6.94 -12.69 -16.25
N LEU A 282 -7.48 -13.68 -15.54
CA LEU A 282 -6.70 -14.85 -15.13
C LEU A 282 -6.25 -15.70 -16.33
N SER A 283 -7.10 -15.83 -17.35
CA SER A 283 -6.74 -16.50 -18.61
C SER A 283 -5.65 -15.76 -19.39
N ARG A 284 -5.66 -14.42 -19.44
CA ARG A 284 -4.62 -13.64 -20.14
C ARG A 284 -3.28 -13.61 -19.43
N LEU A 285 -3.30 -13.67 -18.09
CA LEU A 285 -2.06 -13.74 -17.31
C LEU A 285 -1.37 -15.11 -17.43
N ASP A 286 -2.11 -16.15 -17.83
CA ASP A 286 -1.58 -17.51 -18.07
C ASP A 286 -0.79 -18.06 -16.86
N LEU A 287 -1.41 -18.02 -15.68
CA LEU A 287 -0.76 -18.39 -14.41
C LEU A 287 -0.99 -19.86 -13.98
N GLY A 288 -1.50 -20.68 -14.90
CA GLY A 288 -1.98 -22.03 -14.61
C GLY A 288 -3.50 -22.12 -14.57
N ASP A 289 -4.00 -23.29 -14.18
CA ASP A 289 -5.45 -23.51 -14.11
C ASP A 289 -6.05 -22.85 -12.87
N PHE A 290 -7.32 -22.45 -12.96
CA PHE A 290 -8.04 -21.77 -11.90
C PHE A 290 -9.51 -22.18 -11.84
N THR A 291 -10.15 -21.87 -10.72
CA THR A 291 -11.59 -22.03 -10.50
C THR A 291 -12.14 -20.81 -9.78
N ILE A 292 -13.31 -20.36 -10.19
CA ILE A 292 -14.09 -19.29 -9.59
C ILE A 292 -15.20 -19.94 -8.78
N LYS A 293 -15.00 -20.02 -7.47
CA LYS A 293 -16.01 -20.47 -6.52
C LYS A 293 -17.06 -19.38 -6.38
N ILE A 294 -18.33 -19.76 -6.40
CA ILE A 294 -19.46 -18.85 -6.23
C ILE A 294 -20.39 -19.39 -5.14
N ASN A 295 -21.04 -18.49 -4.42
CA ASN A 295 -22.13 -18.77 -3.49
C ASN A 295 -23.03 -17.53 -3.39
N HIS A 296 -24.08 -17.57 -2.57
CA HIS A 296 -25.02 -16.46 -2.42
C HIS A 296 -25.42 -16.27 -0.95
N ARG A 297 -25.41 -15.03 -0.48
CA ARG A 297 -25.71 -14.69 0.93
C ARG A 297 -27.08 -15.23 1.39
N LYS A 298 -28.13 -15.05 0.58
CA LYS A 298 -29.47 -15.60 0.86
C LYS A 298 -29.51 -17.14 0.98
N ILE A 299 -28.62 -17.87 0.30
CA ILE A 299 -28.52 -19.33 0.45
C ILE A 299 -27.97 -19.66 1.83
N LEU A 300 -26.92 -18.96 2.27
CA LEU A 300 -26.34 -19.14 3.62
C LEU A 300 -27.34 -18.78 4.71
N ASP A 301 -28.02 -17.64 4.58
CA ASP A 301 -29.04 -17.20 5.55
C ASP A 301 -30.22 -18.18 5.59
N GLY A 302 -30.68 -18.63 4.42
CA GLY A 302 -31.74 -19.64 4.30
C GLY A 302 -31.34 -21.00 4.88
N LEU A 303 -30.10 -21.45 4.65
CA LEU A 303 -29.52 -22.67 5.22
C LEU A 303 -29.50 -22.60 6.74
N PHE A 304 -28.97 -21.53 7.31
CA PHE A 304 -28.86 -21.37 8.75
C PHE A 304 -30.24 -21.31 9.42
N GLY A 305 -31.21 -20.65 8.77
CA GLY A 305 -32.60 -20.65 9.22
C GLY A 305 -33.21 -22.05 9.29
N VAL A 306 -33.03 -22.88 8.26
CA VAL A 306 -33.59 -24.25 8.25
C VAL A 306 -32.83 -25.21 9.18
N CYS A 307 -31.56 -24.92 9.48
CA CYS A 307 -30.78 -25.65 10.47
C CYS A 307 -31.08 -25.23 11.91
N GLY A 308 -31.95 -24.23 12.13
CA GLY A 308 -32.35 -23.77 13.47
C GLY A 308 -31.34 -22.84 14.15
N VAL A 309 -30.39 -22.28 13.40
CA VAL A 309 -29.42 -21.32 13.95
C VAL A 309 -30.17 -20.07 14.42
N PRO A 310 -29.87 -19.53 15.62
CA PRO A 310 -30.44 -18.25 16.05
C PRO A 310 -29.90 -17.07 15.22
N LEU A 311 -30.75 -16.08 14.91
CA LEU A 311 -30.39 -14.94 14.05
C LEU A 311 -29.15 -14.17 14.55
N GLU A 312 -29.02 -14.01 15.87
CA GLU A 312 -27.89 -13.35 16.50
C GLU A 312 -26.56 -14.10 16.32
N LYS A 313 -26.62 -15.40 16.00
CA LYS A 313 -25.45 -16.25 15.72
C LYS A 313 -25.13 -16.39 14.24
N PHE A 314 -25.95 -15.87 13.31
CA PHE A 314 -25.70 -16.02 11.87
C PHE A 314 -24.31 -15.53 11.44
N ARG A 315 -23.91 -14.34 11.91
CA ARG A 315 -22.59 -13.77 11.56
C ARG A 315 -21.42 -14.56 12.17
N PRO A 316 -21.40 -14.84 13.49
CA PRO A 316 -20.40 -15.74 14.06
C PRO A 316 -20.31 -17.08 13.32
N ILE A 317 -21.43 -17.72 12.99
CA ILE A 317 -21.42 -19.02 12.33
C ILE A 317 -20.93 -18.92 10.89
N CYS A 318 -21.32 -17.90 10.11
CA CYS A 318 -20.70 -17.62 8.80
C CYS A 318 -19.17 -17.49 8.90
N SER A 319 -18.68 -16.76 9.91
CA SER A 319 -17.24 -16.59 10.15
C SER A 319 -16.53 -17.91 10.47
N ALA A 320 -17.21 -18.89 11.08
CA ALA A 320 -16.63 -20.22 11.29
C ALA A 320 -16.60 -21.03 9.98
N VAL A 321 -17.72 -21.05 9.26
CA VAL A 321 -17.85 -21.74 7.96
C VAL A 321 -16.80 -21.24 6.97
N ASP A 322 -16.49 -19.94 6.98
CA ASP A 322 -15.46 -19.34 6.13
C ASP A 322 -14.08 -20.00 6.27
N LYS A 323 -13.77 -20.56 7.44
CA LYS A 323 -12.49 -21.21 7.72
C LYS A 323 -12.39 -22.61 7.11
N LEU A 324 -13.45 -23.16 6.52
CA LEU A 324 -13.42 -24.46 5.82
C LEU A 324 -12.46 -24.48 4.63
N ASP A 325 -12.06 -23.31 4.14
CA ASP A 325 -11.04 -23.18 3.10
C ASP A 325 -9.62 -23.55 3.58
N LYS A 326 -9.38 -23.53 4.90
CA LYS A 326 -8.06 -23.72 5.52
C LYS A 326 -8.04 -24.76 6.63
N SER A 327 -9.16 -24.99 7.28
CA SER A 327 -9.33 -25.89 8.40
C SER A 327 -10.28 -27.04 8.04
N PRO A 328 -10.00 -28.26 8.51
CA PRO A 328 -10.91 -29.38 8.36
C PRO A 328 -12.23 -29.13 9.10
N TRP A 329 -13.27 -29.84 8.68
CA TRP A 329 -14.63 -29.71 9.23
C TRP A 329 -14.66 -29.86 10.75
N GLU A 330 -13.87 -30.78 11.30
CA GLU A 330 -13.81 -31.11 12.72
C GLU A 330 -13.37 -29.90 13.55
N GLU A 331 -12.41 -29.12 13.07
CA GLU A 331 -11.97 -27.87 13.71
C GLU A 331 -13.05 -26.79 13.62
N VAL A 332 -13.65 -26.63 12.44
CA VAL A 332 -14.71 -25.63 12.22
C VAL A 332 -15.95 -25.94 13.07
N ARG A 333 -16.35 -27.20 13.14
CA ARG A 333 -17.43 -27.69 14.02
C ARG A 333 -17.11 -27.37 15.48
N LYS A 334 -15.89 -27.67 15.92
CA LYS A 334 -15.45 -27.38 17.28
C LYS A 334 -15.55 -25.90 17.61
N GLU A 335 -15.12 -25.02 16.71
CA GLU A 335 -15.28 -23.58 16.89
C GLU A 335 -16.76 -23.15 16.99
N MET A 336 -17.63 -23.68 16.13
CA MET A 336 -19.06 -23.37 16.15
C MET A 336 -19.70 -23.75 17.48
N VAL A 337 -19.35 -24.91 18.02
CA VAL A 337 -19.94 -25.44 19.27
C VAL A 337 -19.28 -24.84 20.50
N ASP A 338 -17.96 -24.98 20.63
CA ASP A 338 -17.23 -24.67 21.86
C ASP A 338 -17.02 -23.16 22.06
N GLU A 339 -16.75 -22.43 20.98
CA GLU A 339 -16.43 -20.99 21.05
C GLU A 339 -17.65 -20.10 20.77
N LYS A 340 -18.47 -20.49 19.79
CA LYS A 340 -19.64 -19.70 19.35
C LYS A 340 -20.95 -20.19 19.97
N GLY A 341 -20.91 -21.28 20.73
CA GLY A 341 -22.03 -21.79 21.53
C GLY A 341 -23.21 -22.29 20.69
N LEU A 342 -22.98 -22.79 19.47
CA LEU A 342 -24.01 -23.43 18.67
C LEU A 342 -24.28 -24.85 19.19
N ASP A 343 -25.52 -25.31 19.07
CA ASP A 343 -25.85 -26.69 19.36
C ASP A 343 -25.13 -27.66 18.41
N GLY A 344 -24.70 -28.81 18.93
CA GLY A 344 -23.93 -29.80 18.17
C GLY A 344 -24.70 -30.40 16.99
N GLU A 345 -26.01 -30.65 17.15
CA GLU A 345 -26.85 -31.20 16.09
C GLU A 345 -27.06 -30.17 14.97
N MET A 346 -27.24 -28.90 15.33
CA MET A 346 -27.31 -27.80 14.36
C MET A 346 -26.00 -27.68 13.57
N ALA A 347 -24.86 -27.78 14.26
CA ALA A 347 -23.54 -27.74 13.61
C ALA A 347 -23.37 -28.92 12.64
N ASP A 348 -23.75 -30.14 13.04
CA ASP A 348 -23.66 -31.32 12.17
C ASP A 348 -24.55 -31.20 10.94
N LEU A 349 -25.76 -30.68 11.09
CA LEU A 349 -26.67 -30.43 9.98
C LEU A 349 -26.11 -29.39 9.00
N ILE A 350 -25.52 -28.29 9.48
CA ILE A 350 -24.78 -27.33 8.62
C ILE A 350 -23.68 -28.07 7.84
N GLY A 351 -22.98 -28.99 8.50
CA GLY A 351 -21.90 -29.81 7.94
C GLY A 351 -22.30 -30.66 6.74
N GLU A 352 -23.55 -31.11 6.67
CA GLU A 352 -24.08 -31.86 5.53
C GLU A 352 -24.12 -31.02 4.25
N TYR A 353 -24.38 -29.71 4.39
CA TYR A 353 -24.54 -28.79 3.27
C TYR A 353 -23.23 -28.08 2.88
N VAL A 354 -22.45 -27.57 3.84
CA VAL A 354 -21.26 -26.74 3.55
C VAL A 354 -20.10 -27.52 2.94
N LYS A 355 -20.17 -28.86 2.93
CA LYS A 355 -19.21 -29.74 2.24
C LYS A 355 -19.56 -29.95 0.77
N LEU A 356 -20.73 -29.50 0.32
CA LEU A 356 -21.19 -29.70 -1.05
C LEU A 356 -20.58 -28.64 -1.99
N SER A 357 -20.04 -29.12 -3.10
CA SER A 357 -19.62 -28.28 -4.22
C SER A 357 -19.97 -28.98 -5.53
N GLY A 358 -20.24 -28.20 -6.57
CA GLY A 358 -20.70 -28.72 -7.86
C GLY A 358 -21.03 -27.61 -8.86
N LYS A 359 -21.77 -27.96 -9.89
CA LYS A 359 -22.24 -27.03 -10.92
C LYS A 359 -23.77 -26.90 -10.86
N GLU A 360 -24.42 -26.73 -12.01
CA GLU A 360 -25.87 -26.56 -12.14
C GLU A 360 -26.65 -27.72 -11.52
N GLU A 361 -26.14 -28.95 -11.57
CA GLU A 361 -26.77 -30.13 -10.96
C GLU A 361 -26.90 -30.02 -9.43
N LEU A 362 -25.95 -29.36 -8.77
CA LEU A 362 -26.02 -29.13 -7.33
C LEU A 362 -27.10 -28.09 -7.01
N ILE A 363 -27.23 -27.05 -7.82
CA ILE A 363 -28.26 -26.02 -7.67
C ILE A 363 -29.64 -26.67 -7.74
N GLU A 364 -29.88 -27.51 -8.75
CA GLU A 364 -31.15 -28.23 -8.92
C GLU A 364 -31.41 -29.23 -7.79
N LYS A 365 -30.38 -29.93 -7.30
CA LYS A 365 -30.50 -30.80 -6.12
C LYS A 365 -30.94 -30.01 -4.89
N LEU A 366 -30.32 -28.86 -4.62
CA LEU A 366 -30.65 -28.04 -3.44
C LEU A 366 -32.01 -27.35 -3.54
N LYS A 367 -32.47 -27.01 -4.76
CA LYS A 367 -33.84 -26.48 -4.95
C LYS A 367 -34.90 -27.48 -4.49
N ASN A 368 -34.65 -28.76 -4.74
CA ASN A 368 -35.57 -29.86 -4.41
C ASN A 368 -35.32 -30.48 -3.03
N ASP A 369 -34.34 -29.97 -2.27
CA ASP A 369 -34.04 -30.46 -0.93
C ASP A 369 -35.21 -30.21 0.04
N GLU A 370 -35.55 -31.20 0.87
CA GLU A 370 -36.72 -31.17 1.75
C GLU A 370 -36.72 -30.00 2.73
N ARG A 371 -35.54 -29.53 3.17
CA ARG A 371 -35.40 -28.40 4.08
C ARG A 371 -35.38 -27.08 3.31
N LEU A 372 -34.53 -26.99 2.28
CA LEU A 372 -34.31 -25.74 1.55
C LEU A 372 -35.47 -25.36 0.63
N LYS A 373 -36.29 -26.30 0.15
CA LYS A 373 -37.46 -26.01 -0.69
C LYS A 373 -38.47 -25.06 -0.04
N ASN A 374 -38.56 -25.09 1.28
CA ASN A 374 -39.49 -24.27 2.06
C ASN A 374 -38.89 -22.91 2.48
N SER A 375 -37.58 -22.71 2.29
CA SER A 375 -36.90 -21.47 2.65
C SER A 375 -36.95 -20.46 1.50
N LYS A 376 -37.69 -19.36 1.69
CA LYS A 376 -37.84 -18.31 0.68
C LYS A 376 -36.50 -17.71 0.27
N ASP A 377 -35.63 -17.45 1.24
CA ASP A 377 -34.30 -16.86 0.97
C ASP A 377 -33.40 -17.85 0.22
N ALA A 378 -33.39 -19.13 0.61
CA ALA A 378 -32.63 -20.15 -0.10
C ALA A 378 -33.11 -20.31 -1.56
N GLN A 379 -34.42 -20.38 -1.78
CA GLN A 379 -34.99 -20.51 -3.13
C GLN A 379 -34.71 -19.28 -4.00
N ALA A 380 -34.79 -18.07 -3.42
CA ALA A 380 -34.43 -16.84 -4.14
C ALA A 380 -32.95 -16.87 -4.55
N GLY A 381 -32.05 -17.19 -3.63
CA GLY A 381 -30.63 -17.30 -3.92
C GLY A 381 -30.30 -18.39 -4.94
N LEU A 382 -30.92 -19.57 -4.85
CA LEU A 382 -30.73 -20.66 -5.83
C LEU A 382 -31.26 -20.30 -7.22
N SER A 383 -32.34 -19.51 -7.30
CA SER A 383 -32.86 -18.98 -8.57
C SER A 383 -31.89 -17.97 -9.19
N ASP A 384 -31.36 -17.06 -8.39
CA ASP A 384 -30.32 -16.11 -8.81
C ASP A 384 -29.08 -16.86 -9.33
N MET A 385 -28.65 -17.93 -8.65
CA MET A 385 -27.51 -18.75 -9.07
C MET A 385 -27.76 -19.52 -10.37
N THR A 386 -29.00 -19.97 -10.62
CA THR A 386 -29.38 -20.62 -11.88
C THR A 386 -29.25 -19.63 -13.04
N LEU A 387 -29.80 -18.43 -12.87
CA LEU A 387 -29.75 -17.37 -13.88
C LEU A 387 -28.29 -16.94 -14.15
N LEU A 388 -27.50 -16.80 -13.08
CA LEU A 388 -26.07 -16.50 -13.19
C LEU A 388 -25.32 -17.56 -14.00
N TYR A 389 -25.62 -18.85 -13.79
CA TYR A 389 -25.00 -19.94 -14.54
C TYR A 389 -25.31 -19.84 -16.04
N GLN A 390 -26.58 -19.59 -16.39
CA GLN A 390 -27.01 -19.38 -17.78
C GLN A 390 -26.29 -18.19 -18.43
N TYR A 391 -26.14 -17.08 -17.71
CA TYR A 391 -25.38 -15.93 -18.22
C TYR A 391 -23.89 -16.24 -18.37
N CYS A 392 -23.29 -16.98 -17.44
CA CYS A 392 -21.90 -17.42 -17.56
C CYS A 392 -21.68 -18.36 -18.75
N GLN A 393 -22.66 -19.20 -19.10
CA GLN A 393 -22.63 -20.03 -20.31
C GLN A 393 -22.62 -19.16 -21.56
N ASN A 394 -23.53 -18.17 -21.64
CA ASN A 394 -23.60 -17.24 -22.78
C ASN A 394 -22.36 -16.36 -22.91
N LEU A 395 -21.72 -15.99 -21.79
CA LEU A 395 -20.49 -15.21 -21.75
C LEU A 395 -19.21 -16.05 -21.95
N GLY A 396 -19.34 -17.38 -22.03
CA GLY A 396 -18.23 -18.31 -22.27
C GLY A 396 -17.31 -18.55 -21.07
N CYS A 397 -17.74 -18.24 -19.84
CA CYS A 397 -16.93 -18.40 -18.62
C CYS A 397 -17.43 -19.48 -17.64
N GLU A 398 -18.56 -20.15 -17.93
CA GLU A 398 -19.15 -21.20 -17.07
C GLU A 398 -18.15 -22.30 -16.69
N SER A 399 -17.26 -22.70 -17.61
CA SER A 399 -16.35 -23.83 -17.39
C SER A 399 -15.44 -23.67 -16.18
N LYS A 400 -15.20 -22.42 -15.73
CA LYS A 400 -14.39 -22.07 -14.57
C LYS A 400 -15.22 -21.80 -13.32
N VAL A 401 -16.55 -21.80 -13.39
CA VAL A 401 -17.45 -21.44 -12.30
C VAL A 401 -17.92 -22.70 -11.56
N VAL A 402 -17.71 -22.73 -10.24
CA VAL A 402 -18.11 -23.81 -9.34
C VAL A 402 -18.94 -23.24 -8.21
N PHE A 403 -20.12 -23.79 -7.99
CA PHE A 403 -20.95 -23.48 -6.83
C PHE A 403 -20.41 -24.24 -5.61
N ASP A 404 -20.02 -23.51 -4.56
CA ASP A 404 -19.39 -24.06 -3.36
C ASP A 404 -20.12 -23.55 -2.10
N MET A 405 -20.82 -24.44 -1.40
CA MET A 405 -21.59 -24.11 -0.21
C MET A 405 -20.70 -23.73 0.99
N GLY A 406 -19.42 -24.11 0.96
CA GLY A 406 -18.44 -23.74 1.98
C GLY A 406 -17.89 -22.32 1.81
N LEU A 407 -18.14 -21.67 0.66
CA LEU A 407 -17.75 -20.29 0.45
C LEU A 407 -18.68 -19.36 1.25
N ALA A 408 -18.23 -18.94 2.42
CA ALA A 408 -18.91 -17.95 3.27
C ALA A 408 -18.11 -16.65 3.42
N ARG A 409 -17.13 -16.42 2.52
CA ARG A 409 -16.28 -15.22 2.54
C ARG A 409 -17.10 -13.97 2.39
N GLY A 410 -16.82 -12.98 3.22
CA GLY A 410 -17.39 -11.68 3.04
C GLY A 410 -17.10 -10.74 4.18
N LEU A 411 -16.73 -9.51 3.82
CA LEU A 411 -16.97 -8.37 4.68
C LEU A 411 -18.48 -8.31 4.94
N ASP A 412 -18.87 -7.88 6.14
CA ASP A 412 -20.25 -7.87 6.66
C ASP A 412 -21.29 -7.16 5.78
N TYR A 413 -20.89 -6.59 4.64
CA TYR A 413 -21.70 -5.81 3.72
C TYR A 413 -22.25 -6.57 2.51
N TYR A 414 -21.85 -7.82 2.21
CA TYR A 414 -22.41 -8.55 1.06
C TYR A 414 -23.87 -8.95 1.29
N THR A 415 -24.70 -8.76 0.26
CA THR A 415 -26.16 -8.98 0.26
C THR A 415 -26.61 -10.02 -0.76
N GLY A 416 -25.79 -10.34 -1.75
CA GLY A 416 -26.14 -11.21 -2.87
C GLY A 416 -25.07 -12.27 -3.15
N VAL A 417 -24.71 -12.43 -4.42
CA VAL A 417 -23.62 -13.34 -4.84
C VAL A 417 -22.31 -12.97 -4.14
N ILE A 418 -21.53 -14.00 -3.81
CA ILE A 418 -20.15 -13.91 -3.34
C ILE A 418 -19.31 -14.85 -4.19
N TYR A 419 -18.09 -14.44 -4.48
CA TYR A 419 -17.20 -15.25 -5.32
C TYR A 419 -15.73 -15.09 -4.96
N GLU A 420 -14.99 -16.16 -5.23
CA GLU A 420 -13.56 -16.26 -4.97
C GLU A 420 -12.90 -17.07 -6.09
N ALA A 421 -11.86 -16.50 -6.71
CA ALA A 421 -11.00 -17.22 -7.64
C ALA A 421 -9.80 -17.82 -6.91
N VAL A 422 -9.56 -19.10 -7.14
CA VAL A 422 -8.44 -19.88 -6.61
C VAL A 422 -7.68 -20.54 -7.76
N LEU A 423 -6.36 -20.65 -7.65
CA LEU A 423 -5.54 -21.37 -8.64
C LEU A 423 -5.54 -22.87 -8.28
N THR A 424 -5.87 -23.73 -9.24
CA THR A 424 -6.08 -25.18 -9.05
C THR A 424 -4.89 -26.02 -9.50
N ALA A 425 -4.10 -25.57 -10.48
CA ALA A 425 -2.91 -26.28 -10.94
C ALA A 425 -1.79 -25.33 -11.38
N GLY A 426 -0.62 -25.48 -10.77
CA GLY A 426 0.65 -24.83 -11.13
C GLY A 426 1.78 -25.41 -10.26
N GLN A 427 3.02 -25.43 -10.76
CA GLN A 427 4.22 -26.13 -10.24
C GLN A 427 4.69 -25.75 -8.81
N ASN A 428 3.84 -25.12 -8.02
CA ASN A 428 4.05 -24.77 -6.62
C ASN A 428 3.12 -25.56 -5.68
N GLN A 429 2.84 -26.83 -5.98
CA GLN A 429 2.63 -27.81 -4.91
C GLN A 429 3.99 -28.10 -4.22
N GLY A 430 4.65 -27.04 -3.72
CA GLY A 430 5.64 -27.21 -2.67
C GLY A 430 4.94 -27.71 -1.40
N LYS A 431 5.73 -28.08 -0.40
CA LYS A 431 5.28 -28.61 0.91
C LYS A 431 4.30 -27.72 1.72
N ASP A 432 3.78 -26.63 1.15
CA ASP A 432 3.04 -25.53 1.80
C ASP A 432 1.57 -25.36 1.37
N GLY A 433 0.92 -26.38 0.80
CA GLY A 433 -0.55 -26.43 0.63
C GLY A 433 -1.12 -25.70 -0.60
N PRO A 434 -2.47 -25.66 -0.75
CA PRO A 434 -3.14 -25.13 -1.94
C PRO A 434 -2.85 -23.64 -2.18
N VAL A 435 -2.75 -23.26 -3.45
CA VAL A 435 -2.52 -21.88 -3.88
C VAL A 435 -3.76 -21.04 -3.55
N GLY A 436 -3.66 -20.19 -2.53
CA GLY A 436 -4.81 -19.42 -2.02
C GLY A 436 -5.41 -18.42 -3.03
N SER A 437 -6.55 -17.84 -2.66
CA SER A 437 -7.30 -16.78 -3.36
C SER A 437 -6.48 -15.79 -4.19
N VAL A 438 -6.85 -15.56 -5.44
CA VAL A 438 -6.23 -14.54 -6.32
C VAL A 438 -7.18 -13.41 -6.72
N ALA A 439 -8.48 -13.64 -6.62
CA ALA A 439 -9.51 -12.62 -6.75
C ALA A 439 -10.70 -12.96 -5.87
N GLY A 440 -11.48 -11.96 -5.49
CA GLY A 440 -12.74 -12.17 -4.78
C GLY A 440 -13.66 -10.97 -4.92
N GLY A 441 -14.93 -11.15 -4.61
CA GLY A 441 -15.92 -10.09 -4.74
C GLY A 441 -17.33 -10.57 -4.44
N GLY A 442 -18.30 -9.72 -4.76
CA GLY A 442 -19.70 -10.01 -4.54
C GLY A 442 -20.60 -8.78 -4.66
N ARG A 443 -21.88 -9.00 -4.41
CA ARG A 443 -22.94 -7.98 -4.43
C ARG A 443 -23.19 -7.39 -3.03
N TYR A 444 -23.26 -6.07 -2.91
CA TYR A 444 -23.32 -5.32 -1.65
C TYR A 444 -24.28 -4.11 -1.71
N ASP A 445 -25.57 -4.36 -1.90
CA ASP A 445 -26.55 -3.33 -2.29
C ASP A 445 -26.81 -2.24 -1.22
N ASN A 446 -26.48 -2.53 0.03
CA ASN A 446 -26.81 -1.66 1.16
C ASN A 446 -25.69 -0.70 1.54
N LEU A 447 -24.46 -0.89 1.05
CA LEU A 447 -23.30 -0.15 1.54
C LEU A 447 -23.38 1.36 1.25
N VAL A 448 -23.81 1.73 0.03
CA VAL A 448 -24.00 3.14 -0.36
C VAL A 448 -25.07 3.82 0.50
N GLY A 449 -26.16 3.11 0.79
CA GLY A 449 -27.26 3.62 1.62
C GLY A 449 -26.85 3.92 3.06
N MET A 450 -25.71 3.39 3.53
CA MET A 450 -25.16 3.76 4.84
C MET A 450 -24.50 5.14 4.88
N PHE A 451 -24.17 5.72 3.71
CA PHE A 451 -23.55 7.04 3.58
C PHE A 451 -24.53 8.10 3.05
N ASP A 452 -25.62 7.68 2.40
CA ASP A 452 -26.65 8.59 1.92
C ASP A 452 -27.52 9.09 3.09
N PRO A 453 -27.68 10.43 3.29
CA PRO A 453 -28.49 10.97 4.38
C PRO A 453 -29.96 10.54 4.36
N LYS A 454 -30.50 10.18 3.18
CA LYS A 454 -31.87 9.69 3.00
C LYS A 454 -31.94 8.16 2.97
N LYS A 455 -30.82 7.48 3.23
CA LYS A 455 -30.66 6.02 3.14
C LYS A 455 -31.06 5.46 1.78
N LYS A 456 -30.93 6.25 0.71
CA LYS A 456 -31.18 5.76 -0.65
C LYS A 456 -30.15 4.69 -0.98
N THR A 457 -30.61 3.50 -1.30
CA THR A 457 -29.74 2.41 -1.73
C THR A 457 -29.33 2.60 -3.20
N VAL A 458 -28.10 2.21 -3.50
CA VAL A 458 -27.59 2.08 -4.85
C VAL A 458 -27.01 0.66 -4.90
N PRO A 459 -27.67 -0.28 -5.60
CA PRO A 459 -27.18 -1.65 -5.72
C PRO A 459 -25.77 -1.65 -6.33
N CYS A 460 -24.88 -2.48 -5.80
CA CYS A 460 -23.51 -2.55 -6.24
C CYS A 460 -23.05 -4.00 -6.31
N VAL A 461 -22.28 -4.36 -7.33
CA VAL A 461 -21.53 -5.60 -7.41
C VAL A 461 -20.13 -5.29 -7.92
N GLY A 462 -19.13 -6.01 -7.42
CA GLY A 462 -17.77 -5.77 -7.84
C GLY A 462 -16.80 -6.84 -7.38
N LEU A 463 -15.55 -6.69 -7.80
CA LEU A 463 -14.48 -7.65 -7.63
C LEU A 463 -13.18 -6.93 -7.30
N SER A 464 -12.27 -7.64 -6.64
CA SER A 464 -10.93 -7.18 -6.30
C SER A 464 -9.91 -8.27 -6.60
N PHE A 465 -8.84 -7.92 -7.30
CA PHE A 465 -7.70 -8.83 -7.50
C PHE A 465 -6.70 -8.71 -6.34
N GLY A 466 -6.34 -9.86 -5.75
CA GLY A 466 -5.23 -10.01 -4.80
C GLY A 466 -3.89 -9.97 -5.54
N ILE A 467 -3.57 -8.82 -6.11
CA ILE A 467 -2.54 -8.71 -7.15
C ILE A 467 -1.12 -9.02 -6.66
N GLU A 468 -0.81 -8.88 -5.37
CA GLU A 468 0.50 -9.28 -4.84
C GLU A 468 0.82 -10.77 -5.04
N ARG A 469 -0.22 -11.63 -5.02
CA ARG A 469 -0.04 -13.05 -5.33
C ARG A 469 0.20 -13.26 -6.82
N LEU A 470 -0.52 -12.54 -7.68
CA LEU A 470 -0.32 -12.58 -9.13
C LEU A 470 1.10 -12.15 -9.52
N PHE A 471 1.62 -11.08 -8.92
CA PHE A 471 3.00 -10.64 -9.14
C PHE A 471 4.01 -11.73 -8.74
N THR A 472 3.84 -12.33 -7.57
CA THR A 472 4.77 -13.37 -7.09
C THR A 472 4.82 -14.57 -8.03
N ILE A 473 3.68 -15.01 -8.54
CA ILE A 473 3.59 -16.15 -9.48
C ILE A 473 4.21 -15.76 -10.82
N GLN A 474 3.92 -14.56 -11.33
CA GLN A 474 4.47 -14.10 -12.60
C GLN A 474 5.99 -13.92 -12.52
N GLU A 475 6.52 -13.37 -11.43
CA GLU A 475 7.96 -13.25 -11.18
C GLU A 475 8.64 -14.63 -11.13
N GLN A 476 8.00 -15.63 -10.50
CA GLN A 476 8.51 -17.01 -10.47
C GLN A 476 8.51 -17.64 -11.87
N LYS A 477 7.43 -17.47 -12.64
CA LYS A 477 7.32 -17.95 -14.02
C LYS A 477 8.43 -17.35 -14.89
N GLN A 478 8.67 -16.05 -14.80
CA GLN A 478 9.71 -15.38 -15.57
C GLN A 478 11.12 -15.80 -15.16
N ARG A 479 11.38 -16.00 -13.85
CA ARG A 479 12.66 -16.56 -13.39
C ARG A 479 12.88 -17.99 -13.91
N ALA A 480 11.83 -18.81 -13.99
CA ALA A 480 11.92 -20.18 -14.50
C ALA A 480 12.21 -20.23 -16.01
N LEU A 481 11.72 -19.25 -16.78
CA LEU A 481 12.03 -19.11 -18.22
C LEU A 481 13.48 -18.64 -18.48
N GLY A 482 14.18 -18.11 -17.47
CA GLY A 482 15.56 -17.64 -17.60
C GLY A 482 15.71 -16.36 -18.44
N GLU A 483 14.60 -15.71 -18.82
CA GLU A 483 14.62 -14.47 -19.57
C GLU A 483 15.02 -13.31 -18.66
N LYS A 484 16.10 -12.61 -19.01
CA LYS A 484 16.50 -11.39 -18.30
C LYS A 484 15.53 -10.28 -18.69
N LEU A 485 14.73 -9.83 -17.72
CA LEU A 485 13.82 -8.70 -17.93
C LEU A 485 14.59 -7.40 -17.92
N ARG A 486 14.30 -6.55 -18.90
CA ARG A 486 14.87 -5.22 -18.98
C ARG A 486 14.16 -4.31 -17.98
N ALA A 487 14.93 -3.75 -17.05
CA ALA A 487 14.45 -2.74 -16.12
C ALA A 487 14.16 -1.39 -16.81
N THR A 488 14.83 -1.14 -17.93
CA THR A 488 14.67 0.08 -18.74
C THR A 488 14.04 -0.23 -20.09
N GLN A 489 13.53 0.80 -20.73
CA GLN A 489 13.01 0.72 -22.10
C GLN A 489 13.93 1.41 -23.10
N THR A 490 15.22 1.60 -22.77
CA THR A 490 16.20 2.30 -23.60
C THR A 490 16.35 1.58 -24.94
N GLU A 491 16.14 2.27 -26.04
CA GLU A 491 16.22 1.72 -27.39
C GLU A 491 17.63 1.93 -27.98
N VAL A 492 18.24 3.07 -27.67
CA VAL A 492 19.55 3.45 -28.22
C VAL A 492 20.49 3.91 -27.13
N PHE A 493 21.74 3.43 -27.18
CA PHE A 493 22.83 3.98 -26.39
C PHE A 493 23.80 4.76 -27.29
N VAL A 494 24.02 6.04 -27.00
CA VAL A 494 24.97 6.87 -27.76
C VAL A 494 26.35 6.76 -27.14
N ALA A 495 27.29 6.20 -27.90
CA ALA A 495 28.66 5.97 -27.47
C ALA A 495 29.67 6.75 -28.32
N ALA A 496 30.77 7.15 -27.69
CA ALA A 496 31.90 7.77 -28.38
C ALA A 496 33.17 6.94 -28.20
N ALA A 497 33.97 6.83 -29.26
CA ALA A 497 35.26 6.15 -29.24
C ALA A 497 36.41 7.08 -28.80
N CYS A 498 36.31 8.37 -29.12
CA CYS A 498 37.36 9.36 -28.88
C CYS A 498 37.02 10.33 -27.72
N LYS A 499 38.04 11.03 -27.22
CA LYS A 499 37.89 12.09 -26.22
C LYS A 499 37.23 13.34 -26.83
N GLY A 500 36.68 14.23 -26.00
CA GLY A 500 36.11 15.51 -26.45
C GLY A 500 34.74 15.43 -27.13
N MET A 501 34.19 14.23 -27.31
CA MET A 501 32.94 13.99 -28.05
C MET A 501 31.65 14.24 -27.26
N VAL A 502 31.73 14.81 -26.05
CA VAL A 502 30.54 15.02 -25.20
C VAL A 502 29.49 15.89 -25.89
N HIS A 503 29.92 16.97 -26.57
CA HIS A 503 29.01 17.86 -27.29
C HIS A 503 28.30 17.13 -28.44
N GLU A 504 29.02 16.32 -29.21
CA GLU A 504 28.42 15.56 -30.31
C GLU A 504 27.47 14.47 -29.82
N ARG A 505 27.82 13.75 -28.74
CA ARG A 505 26.89 12.81 -28.10
C ARG A 505 25.61 13.51 -27.66
N LEU A 506 25.71 14.66 -26.99
CA LEU A 506 24.54 15.42 -26.53
C LEU A 506 23.66 15.91 -27.68
N LYS A 507 24.25 16.36 -28.80
CA LYS A 507 23.48 16.73 -30.00
C LYS A 507 22.73 15.54 -30.60
N ILE A 508 23.36 14.36 -30.68
CA ILE A 508 22.70 13.14 -31.17
C ILE A 508 21.58 12.67 -30.23
N ILE A 509 21.81 12.74 -28.91
CA ILE A 509 20.78 12.44 -27.91
C ILE A 509 19.58 13.38 -28.08
N GLY A 510 19.83 14.70 -28.22
CA GLY A 510 18.77 15.68 -28.45
C GLY A 510 17.95 15.37 -29.71
N LEU A 511 18.61 15.04 -30.81
CA LEU A 511 17.96 14.64 -32.07
C LEU A 511 17.07 13.39 -31.91
N LEU A 512 17.57 12.37 -31.21
CA LEU A 512 16.82 11.13 -30.99
C LEU A 512 15.66 11.33 -30.01
N HIS A 513 15.85 12.13 -28.96
CA HIS A 513 14.79 12.49 -28.01
C HIS A 513 13.67 13.30 -28.66
N GLU A 514 14.00 14.27 -29.52
CA GLU A 514 13.01 15.05 -30.29
C GLU A 514 12.16 14.15 -31.21
N ALA A 515 12.75 13.04 -31.68
CA ALA A 515 12.05 12.03 -32.46
C ALA A 515 11.27 10.99 -31.63
N GLY A 516 11.27 11.10 -30.29
CA GLY A 516 10.60 10.19 -29.36
C GLY A 516 11.35 8.88 -29.08
N ILE A 517 12.62 8.77 -29.47
CA ILE A 517 13.42 7.54 -29.32
C ILE A 517 14.08 7.53 -27.94
N LYS A 518 13.88 6.44 -27.20
CA LYS A 518 14.36 6.29 -25.81
C LYS A 518 15.87 6.10 -25.80
N THR A 519 16.60 7.17 -25.52
CA THR A 519 18.06 7.22 -25.74
C THR A 519 18.82 7.59 -24.47
N GLU A 520 19.95 6.94 -24.23
CA GLU A 520 20.86 7.26 -23.12
C GLU A 520 22.34 7.32 -23.57
N SER A 521 23.22 7.85 -22.70
CA SER A 521 24.67 7.80 -22.91
C SER A 521 25.42 7.83 -21.57
N SER A 522 26.73 7.64 -21.61
CA SER A 522 27.56 7.77 -20.40
C SER A 522 27.64 9.23 -19.93
N TYR A 523 27.40 9.45 -18.62
CA TYR A 523 27.62 10.73 -17.92
C TYR A 523 29.10 11.10 -17.70
N LYS A 524 30.04 10.39 -18.33
CA LYS A 524 31.47 10.75 -18.31
C LYS A 524 31.78 11.57 -19.55
N ASN A 525 32.61 12.60 -19.44
CA ASN A 525 33.08 13.35 -20.61
C ASN A 525 33.80 12.43 -21.61
N ASN A 526 34.67 11.55 -21.10
CA ASN A 526 35.51 10.65 -21.89
C ASN A 526 35.36 9.18 -21.43
N PRO A 527 34.23 8.53 -21.74
CA PRO A 527 34.00 7.13 -21.39
C PRO A 527 34.85 6.20 -22.26
N LYS A 528 35.30 5.07 -21.71
CA LYS A 528 35.93 4.01 -22.52
C LYS A 528 34.87 3.31 -23.37
N ILE A 529 35.17 3.07 -24.65
CA ILE A 529 34.21 2.42 -25.57
C ILE A 529 33.78 1.03 -25.11
N LEU A 530 34.71 0.22 -24.61
CA LEU A 530 34.41 -1.12 -24.10
C LEU A 530 33.36 -1.08 -22.98
N ASN A 531 33.48 -0.13 -22.03
CA ASN A 531 32.54 0.00 -20.93
C ASN A 531 31.15 0.45 -21.40
N GLN A 532 31.08 1.22 -22.50
CA GLN A 532 29.81 1.65 -23.09
C GLN A 532 29.11 0.49 -23.79
N LEU A 533 29.86 -0.30 -24.57
CA LEU A 533 29.33 -1.50 -25.21
C LEU A 533 28.90 -2.55 -24.17
N GLN A 534 29.71 -2.78 -23.13
CA GLN A 534 29.35 -3.67 -22.03
C GLN A 534 28.08 -3.19 -21.32
N TYR A 535 27.94 -1.88 -21.08
CA TYR A 535 26.72 -1.34 -20.49
C TYR A 535 25.49 -1.60 -21.37
N ALA A 536 25.62 -1.45 -22.70
CA ALA A 536 24.54 -1.74 -23.64
C ALA A 536 24.19 -3.25 -23.65
N GLU A 537 25.18 -4.14 -23.62
CA GLU A 537 25.00 -5.59 -23.51
C GLU A 537 24.32 -5.98 -22.17
N ASP A 538 24.83 -5.45 -21.05
CA ASP A 538 24.32 -5.75 -19.70
C ASP A 538 22.86 -5.31 -19.51
N ASN A 539 22.46 -4.18 -20.12
CA ASN A 539 21.10 -3.65 -20.06
C ASN A 539 20.23 -4.06 -21.27
N GLN A 540 20.77 -4.93 -22.14
CA GLN A 540 20.11 -5.42 -23.36
C GLN A 540 19.53 -4.29 -24.23
N ILE A 541 20.27 -3.18 -24.34
CA ILE A 541 19.90 -2.07 -25.22
C ILE A 541 20.12 -2.56 -26.66
N PRO A 542 19.12 -2.47 -27.55
CA PRO A 542 19.20 -3.14 -28.85
C PRO A 542 20.20 -2.47 -29.80
N LEU A 543 20.32 -1.13 -29.75
CA LEU A 543 21.16 -0.36 -30.67
C LEU A 543 22.18 0.51 -29.93
N VAL A 544 23.36 0.66 -30.53
CA VAL A 544 24.39 1.62 -30.13
C VAL A 544 24.69 2.56 -31.30
N VAL A 545 24.60 3.87 -31.08
CA VAL A 545 25.08 4.87 -32.04
C VAL A 545 26.50 5.26 -31.67
N LEU A 546 27.45 4.95 -32.55
CA LEU A 546 28.88 5.18 -32.38
C LEU A 546 29.31 6.47 -33.08
N ILE A 547 30.05 7.30 -32.34
CA ILE A 547 30.60 8.58 -32.81
C ILE A 547 32.13 8.54 -32.69
N GLY A 548 32.81 8.91 -33.77
CA GLY A 548 34.24 9.13 -33.85
C GLY A 548 34.57 10.43 -34.61
N GLU A 549 35.83 10.86 -34.58
CA GLU A 549 36.27 12.11 -35.22
C GLU A 549 36.01 12.10 -36.73
N SER A 550 36.40 11.01 -37.40
CA SER A 550 36.18 10.82 -38.84
C SER A 550 34.70 10.81 -39.22
N GLU A 551 33.84 10.20 -38.39
CA GLU A 551 32.40 10.15 -38.62
C GLU A 551 31.77 11.55 -38.50
N VAL A 552 32.20 12.32 -37.51
CA VAL A 552 31.74 13.71 -37.32
C VAL A 552 32.16 14.59 -38.49
N GLU A 553 33.41 14.50 -38.94
CA GLU A 553 33.91 15.24 -40.11
C GLU A 553 33.16 14.89 -41.39
N ALA A 554 32.81 13.61 -41.57
CA ALA A 554 32.04 13.12 -42.71
C ALA A 554 30.53 13.33 -42.59
N GLY A 555 30.02 13.87 -41.47
CA GLY A 555 28.58 14.07 -41.25
C GLY A 555 27.77 12.77 -41.11
N VAL A 556 28.43 11.68 -40.68
CA VAL A 556 27.83 10.35 -40.52
C VAL A 556 27.93 9.87 -39.07
N VAL A 557 27.23 8.78 -38.76
CA VAL A 557 27.37 8.00 -37.53
C VAL A 557 27.32 6.52 -37.87
N LYS A 558 27.82 5.67 -36.97
CA LYS A 558 27.67 4.21 -37.12
C LYS A 558 26.56 3.72 -36.19
N VAL A 559 25.58 3.03 -36.73
CA VAL A 559 24.53 2.36 -35.95
C VAL A 559 24.89 0.88 -35.84
N ARG A 560 25.12 0.43 -34.62
CA ARG A 560 25.49 -0.95 -34.30
C ARG A 560 24.34 -1.67 -33.65
N GLU A 561 24.04 -2.88 -34.13
CA GLU A 561 23.16 -3.82 -33.43
C GLU A 561 23.95 -4.54 -32.33
N VAL A 562 23.48 -4.49 -31.09
CA VAL A 562 24.25 -5.02 -29.95
C VAL A 562 24.37 -6.54 -29.99
N THR A 563 23.29 -7.22 -30.38
CA THR A 563 23.22 -8.69 -30.46
C THR A 563 24.03 -9.25 -31.62
N THR A 564 23.83 -8.75 -32.84
CA THR A 564 24.53 -9.27 -34.03
C THR A 564 25.92 -8.70 -34.21
N ARG A 565 26.18 -7.53 -33.61
CA ARG A 565 27.41 -6.72 -33.77
C ARG A 565 27.57 -6.13 -35.16
N ASP A 566 26.54 -6.18 -36.00
CA ASP A 566 26.54 -5.56 -37.31
C ASP A 566 26.53 -4.04 -37.19
N GLU A 567 27.36 -3.38 -37.99
CA GLU A 567 27.49 -1.92 -38.02
C GLU A 567 27.08 -1.39 -39.40
N THR A 568 26.23 -0.37 -39.41
CA THR A 568 25.83 0.33 -40.63
C THR A 568 26.23 1.79 -40.49
N THR A 569 26.91 2.35 -41.49
CA THR A 569 27.22 3.78 -41.54
C THR A 569 26.03 4.52 -42.10
N VAL A 570 25.56 5.55 -41.39
CA VAL A 570 24.32 6.28 -41.68
C VAL A 570 24.64 7.77 -41.68
N LYS A 571 24.12 8.51 -42.65
CA LYS A 571 24.20 9.97 -42.58
C LYS A 571 23.42 10.49 -41.39
N ARG A 572 23.90 11.56 -40.75
CA ARG A 572 23.25 12.12 -39.56
C ARG A 572 21.79 12.53 -39.80
N GLU A 573 21.49 13.02 -41.01
CA GLU A 573 20.13 13.38 -41.45
C GLU A 573 19.17 12.18 -41.48
N ASP A 574 19.68 10.98 -41.76
CA ASP A 574 18.90 9.74 -41.89
C ASP A 574 18.88 8.90 -40.60
N LEU A 575 19.56 9.35 -39.55
CA LEU A 575 19.75 8.58 -38.31
C LEU A 575 18.42 8.18 -37.68
N VAL A 576 17.50 9.13 -37.51
CA VAL A 576 16.19 8.90 -36.88
C VAL A 576 15.41 7.84 -37.65
N THR A 577 15.33 7.98 -38.97
CA THR A 577 14.63 7.05 -39.86
C THR A 577 15.23 5.65 -39.78
N THR A 578 16.56 5.55 -39.80
CA THR A 578 17.26 4.27 -39.75
C THR A 578 17.09 3.56 -38.41
N VAL A 579 17.14 4.31 -37.30
CA VAL A 579 16.89 3.76 -35.96
C VAL A 579 15.46 3.24 -35.84
N LYS A 580 14.46 4.00 -36.28
CA LYS A 580 13.04 3.56 -36.29
C LYS A 580 12.84 2.28 -37.09
N GLN A 581 13.44 2.21 -38.29
CA GLN A 581 13.41 1.00 -39.12
C GLN A 581 14.02 -0.22 -38.41
N LYS A 582 15.20 -0.06 -37.80
CA LYS A 582 15.88 -1.16 -37.06
C LYS A 582 15.13 -1.58 -35.79
N LEU A 583 14.41 -0.68 -35.14
CA LEU A 583 13.59 -0.98 -33.97
C LEU A 583 12.21 -1.56 -34.33
N GLY A 584 11.86 -1.63 -35.62
CA GLY A 584 10.54 -2.09 -36.08
C GLY A 584 9.39 -1.14 -35.73
N THR A 585 9.69 0.10 -35.34
CA THR A 585 8.72 1.14 -34.98
C THR A 585 8.49 2.00 -36.23
N LYS A 586 7.28 1.95 -36.81
CA LYS A 586 6.90 2.83 -37.93
C LYS A 586 6.58 4.24 -37.46
#